data_AF-A0A8I0T0I6-F1
#
_entry.id   AF-A0A8I0T0I6-F1
#
_cell.length_a   1.000
_cell.length_b   1.000
_cell.length_c   1.000
_cell.angle_alpha   90.00
_cell.angle_beta   90.00
_cell.angle_gamma   90.00
#
_symmetry.space_group_name_H-M   'P 1'
#
loop_
_entity.id
_entity.type
_entity.pdbx_description
1 polymer ?
#
loop_
_entity_poly.entity_id
_entity_poly.type
_entity_poly.pdbx_seq_one_letter_code
_entity_poly.pdbx_strand_id
1 'polypeptide(L)'
;MYKTIISCVATVTVLGMLIPSSNSLADEGEKKYLSFLCDNCHGKDGKSPKSDIIPVIGGKGYDFIRKEAADILSGERKGRAVVMHAKYYSTQATSESCDIGPSATELDSIAKWLSTR
;
A
#
# COMPACT_ATOMS: atom_id res chain seq x y z
N MET A 1 40.77 -47.64 30.34
CA MET A 1 39.70 -48.32 31.11
C MET A 1 38.64 -47.28 31.46
N TYR A 2 37.38 -47.65 31.28
CA TYR A 2 36.22 -46.84 30.93
C TYR A 2 35.41 -46.39 32.15
N LYS A 3 34.95 -45.13 32.16
CA LYS A 3 33.80 -44.58 32.93
C LYS A 3 33.87 -43.06 32.89
N THR A 4 32.84 -42.25 32.63
CA THR A 4 31.39 -42.48 32.56
C THR A 4 30.79 -41.37 31.68
N ILE A 5 29.75 -41.74 30.95
CA ILE A 5 28.97 -40.93 30.02
C ILE A 5 27.92 -40.18 30.87
N ILE A 6 27.91 -38.85 30.85
CA ILE A 6 26.86 -38.00 31.47
C ILE A 6 26.04 -37.44 30.30
N SER A 7 24.98 -38.15 29.91
CA SER A 7 23.58 -37.83 30.26
C SER A 7 23.20 -36.42 29.79
N CYS A 8 22.76 -36.25 28.56
CA CYS A 8 21.35 -36.32 28.15
C CYS A 8 20.41 -35.43 28.99
N VAL A 9 19.75 -34.52 28.26
CA VAL A 9 18.52 -33.80 28.60
C VAL A 9 18.67 -32.57 29.49
N ALA A 10 18.97 -31.43 28.86
CA ALA A 10 18.39 -30.16 29.27
C ALA A 10 17.23 -29.86 28.30
N THR A 11 16.02 -29.93 28.84
CA THR A 11 14.73 -29.76 28.18
C THR A 11 14.67 -28.47 27.37
N VAL A 12 14.36 -28.59 26.08
CA VAL A 12 13.94 -27.47 25.23
C VAL A 12 12.56 -27.04 25.70
N THR A 13 12.47 -26.06 26.59
CA THR A 13 11.23 -25.32 26.83
C THR A 13 11.00 -24.43 25.61
N VAL A 14 10.23 -24.93 24.64
CA VAL A 14 9.66 -24.10 23.57
C VAL A 14 8.60 -23.22 24.22
N LEU A 15 9.03 -22.06 24.72
CA LEU A 15 8.13 -20.97 25.06
C LEU A 15 7.50 -20.51 23.76
N GLY A 16 6.20 -20.76 23.60
CA GLY A 16 5.45 -20.40 22.41
C GLY A 16 5.64 -18.92 22.07
N MET A 17 6.44 -18.65 21.04
CA MET A 17 6.51 -17.35 20.41
C MET A 17 5.14 -17.05 19.81
N LEU A 18 4.37 -16.18 20.48
CA LEU A 18 3.35 -15.42 19.80
C LEU A 18 4.07 -14.57 18.75
N ILE A 19 4.03 -15.01 17.49
CA ILE A 19 4.45 -14.18 16.37
C ILE A 19 3.36 -13.12 16.23
N PRO A 20 3.59 -11.85 16.57
CA PRO A 20 2.65 -10.81 16.17
C PRO A 20 2.56 -10.88 14.64
N SER A 21 1.36 -11.09 14.11
CA SER A 21 1.10 -10.94 12.68
C SER A 21 1.33 -9.47 12.33
N SER A 22 2.57 -9.13 11.98
CA SER A 22 2.87 -7.84 11.40
C SER A 22 2.20 -7.81 10.04
N ASN A 23 1.19 -6.97 9.88
CA ASN A 23 0.58 -6.68 8.59
C ASN A 23 1.53 -5.82 7.76
N SER A 24 2.77 -6.26 7.57
CA SER A 24 3.86 -5.48 6.95
C SER A 24 3.47 -4.90 5.59
N LEU A 25 2.67 -5.64 4.82
CA LEU A 25 2.12 -5.20 3.53
C LEU A 25 1.04 -4.12 3.67
N ALA A 26 0.19 -4.17 4.71
CA ALA A 26 -0.78 -3.12 4.97
C ALA A 26 -0.06 -1.86 5.47
N ASP A 27 0.94 -2.00 6.34
CA ASP A 27 1.75 -0.90 6.84
C ASP A 27 2.56 -0.24 5.71
N GLU A 28 3.00 -1.01 4.73
CA GLU A 28 3.66 -0.50 3.53
C GLU A 28 2.68 0.25 2.63
N GLY A 29 1.49 -0.31 2.37
CA GLY A 29 0.45 0.34 1.57
C GLY A 29 0.01 1.69 2.14
N GLU A 30 -0.13 1.79 3.46
CA GLU A 30 -0.42 3.06 4.15
C GLU A 30 0.67 4.10 3.91
N LYS A 31 1.93 3.71 4.14
CA LYS A 31 3.07 4.60 3.96
C LYS A 31 3.15 5.12 2.54
N LYS A 32 2.90 4.25 1.55
CA LYS A 32 2.88 4.63 0.13
C LYS A 32 1.72 5.58 -0.17
N TYR A 33 0.53 5.28 0.34
CA TYR A 33 -0.63 6.15 0.17
C TYR A 33 -0.36 7.58 0.69
N LEU A 34 0.27 7.70 1.85
CA LEU A 34 0.66 8.98 2.43
C LEU A 34 1.84 9.63 1.70
N SER A 35 2.82 8.86 1.23
CA SER A 35 4.00 9.42 0.53
C SER A 35 3.63 10.05 -0.82
N PHE A 36 2.64 9.50 -1.50
CA PHE A 36 2.08 10.09 -2.73
C PHE A 36 1.04 11.17 -2.45
N LEU A 37 0.82 11.53 -1.18
CA LEU A 37 -0.11 12.58 -0.76
C LEU A 37 -1.56 12.33 -1.19
N CYS A 38 -1.96 11.07 -1.31
CA CYS A 38 -3.31 10.69 -1.73
C CYS A 38 -4.37 11.16 -0.72
N ASP A 39 -3.99 11.24 0.56
CA ASP A 39 -4.81 11.72 1.67
C ASP A 39 -5.22 13.19 1.53
N ASN A 40 -4.44 14.00 0.81
CA ASN A 40 -4.78 15.39 0.56
C ASN A 40 -6.09 15.57 -0.19
N CYS A 41 -6.55 14.55 -0.92
CA CYS A 41 -7.80 14.58 -1.67
C CYS A 41 -8.81 13.56 -1.13
N HIS A 42 -8.38 12.33 -0.85
CA HIS A 42 -9.25 11.22 -0.49
C HIS A 42 -9.43 11.03 1.03
N GLY A 43 -8.68 11.76 1.86
CA GLY A 43 -8.67 11.63 3.32
C GLY A 43 -7.71 10.54 3.80
N LYS A 44 -7.44 10.48 5.11
CA LYS A 44 -6.38 9.61 5.68
C LYS A 44 -6.53 8.12 5.38
N ASP A 45 -7.75 7.64 5.20
CA ASP A 45 -8.12 6.25 4.95
C ASP A 45 -8.88 6.06 3.63
N GLY A 46 -8.93 7.11 2.80
CA GLY A 46 -9.69 7.12 1.56
C GLY A 46 -11.21 7.24 1.75
N LYS A 47 -11.71 7.59 2.94
CA LYS A 47 -13.16 7.69 3.24
C LYS A 47 -13.71 9.09 3.45
N SER A 48 -12.83 10.10 3.50
CA SER A 48 -13.21 11.50 3.78
C SER A 48 -12.73 12.41 2.66
N PRO A 49 -13.34 12.36 1.47
CA PRO A 49 -12.92 13.16 0.33
C PRO A 49 -13.13 14.66 0.59
N LYS A 50 -12.23 15.50 0.08
CA LYS A 50 -12.30 16.96 0.25
C LYS A 50 -13.41 17.65 -0.56
N SER A 51 -14.01 16.95 -1.52
CA SER A 51 -15.14 17.46 -2.31
C SER A 51 -15.90 16.32 -2.97
N ASP A 52 -17.13 16.59 -3.40
CA ASP A 52 -18.05 15.61 -4.02
C ASP A 52 -17.56 15.06 -5.38
N ILE A 53 -16.54 15.69 -5.97
CA ILE A 53 -15.93 15.20 -7.21
C ILE A 53 -14.87 14.14 -6.96
N ILE A 54 -14.32 14.07 -5.74
CA ILE A 54 -13.32 13.07 -5.34
C ILE A 54 -14.06 11.89 -4.73
N PRO A 55 -13.91 10.67 -5.26
CA PRO A 55 -14.63 9.51 -4.73
C PRO A 55 -14.01 9.01 -3.42
N VAL A 56 -14.86 8.39 -2.58
CA VAL A 56 -14.42 7.46 -1.53
C VAL A 56 -13.73 6.28 -2.21
N ILE A 57 -12.55 5.89 -1.75
CA ILE A 57 -11.78 4.75 -2.27
C ILE A 57 -11.41 3.72 -1.19
N GLY A 58 -11.46 4.11 0.09
CA GLY A 58 -11.31 3.18 1.22
C GLY A 58 -12.45 2.16 1.27
N GLY A 59 -12.12 0.90 1.50
CA GLY A 59 -13.06 -0.23 1.57
C GLY A 59 -13.53 -0.76 0.21
N LYS A 60 -13.03 -0.21 -0.91
CA LYS A 60 -13.29 -0.78 -2.24
C LYS A 60 -12.41 -2.00 -2.50
N GLY A 61 -12.86 -2.93 -3.33
CA GLY A 61 -12.10 -4.14 -3.64
C GLY A 61 -10.73 -3.84 -4.25
N TYR A 62 -9.73 -4.66 -3.93
CA TYR A 62 -8.36 -4.55 -4.42
C TYR A 62 -8.30 -4.40 -5.95
N ASP A 63 -8.93 -5.31 -6.70
CA ASP A 63 -8.89 -5.30 -8.17
C ASP A 63 -9.52 -4.04 -8.76
N PHE A 64 -10.59 -3.56 -8.12
CA PHE A 64 -11.22 -2.30 -8.51
C PHE A 64 -10.23 -1.15 -8.35
N ILE A 65 -9.66 -0.95 -7.16
CA ILE A 65 -8.75 0.17 -6.90
C ILE A 65 -7.52 0.10 -7.82
N ARG A 66 -6.92 -1.08 -7.95
CA ARG A 66 -5.74 -1.31 -8.80
C ARG A 66 -6.03 -0.94 -10.25
N LYS A 67 -7.15 -1.43 -10.81
CA LYS A 67 -7.53 -1.16 -12.19
C LYS A 67 -7.81 0.32 -12.41
N GLU A 68 -8.65 0.91 -11.55
CA GLU A 68 -9.02 2.32 -11.68
C GLU A 68 -7.80 3.24 -11.63
N ALA A 69 -6.89 3.01 -10.68
CA ALA A 69 -5.69 3.82 -10.55
C ALA A 69 -4.76 3.65 -11.76
N ALA A 70 -4.56 2.43 -12.25
CA ALA A 70 -3.74 2.16 -13.42
C ALA A 70 -4.31 2.83 -14.69
N ASP A 71 -5.61 2.67 -14.96
CA ASP A 71 -6.28 3.28 -16.12
C ASP A 71 -6.23 4.83 -16.07
N ILE A 72 -6.24 5.42 -14.87
CA ILE A 72 -6.12 6.87 -14.68
C ILE A 72 -4.69 7.33 -14.95
N LEU A 73 -3.70 6.64 -14.40
CA LEU A 73 -2.29 6.99 -14.60
C LEU A 73 -1.85 6.79 -16.05
N SER A 74 -2.39 5.80 -16.76
CA SER A 74 -2.15 5.58 -18.20
C SER A 74 -2.86 6.60 -19.09
N GLY A 75 -3.84 7.34 -18.57
CA GLY A 75 -4.65 8.30 -19.33
C GLY A 75 -5.82 7.66 -20.11
N GLU A 76 -6.06 6.37 -19.94
CA GLU A 76 -7.19 5.66 -20.56
C GLU A 76 -8.55 6.11 -19.97
N ARG A 77 -8.55 6.54 -18.71
CA ARG A 77 -9.73 7.04 -18.01
C ARG A 77 -10.06 8.50 -18.34
N LYS A 78 -11.30 8.71 -18.79
CA LYS A 78 -11.85 10.04 -19.14
C LYS A 78 -12.68 10.66 -18.02
N GLY A 79 -13.16 11.88 -18.23
CA GLY A 79 -14.05 12.58 -17.31
C GLY A 79 -13.31 13.12 -16.09
N ARG A 80 -13.93 13.09 -14.91
CA ARG A 80 -13.36 13.66 -13.67
C ARG A 80 -12.02 13.03 -13.25
N ALA A 81 -11.74 11.83 -13.74
CA ALA A 81 -10.53 11.09 -13.40
C ALA A 81 -9.23 11.73 -13.97
N VAL A 82 -9.35 12.55 -15.02
CA VAL A 82 -8.20 13.27 -15.61
C VAL A 82 -7.55 14.26 -14.64
N VAL A 83 -8.26 14.66 -13.58
CA VAL A 83 -7.70 15.51 -12.52
C VAL A 83 -6.56 14.80 -11.80
N MET A 84 -6.68 13.50 -11.52
CA MET A 84 -5.61 12.70 -10.93
C MET A 84 -4.49 12.45 -11.94
N HIS A 85 -4.84 12.15 -13.20
CA HIS A 85 -3.84 11.98 -14.26
C HIS A 85 -2.95 13.23 -14.40
N ALA A 86 -3.52 14.42 -14.52
CA ALA A 86 -2.76 15.67 -14.65
C ALA A 86 -1.87 16.00 -13.43
N LYS A 87 -2.11 15.39 -12.26
CA LYS A 87 -1.29 15.55 -11.05
C LYS A 87 -0.09 14.61 -11.01
N TYR A 88 -0.24 13.38 -11.49
CA TYR A 88 0.80 12.34 -11.42
C TYR A 88 1.43 12.00 -12.77
N TYR A 89 0.90 12.56 -13.86
CA TYR A 89 1.37 12.40 -15.22
C TYR A 89 1.28 13.75 -15.93
N SER A 90 2.39 14.47 -15.90
CA SER A 90 2.60 15.66 -16.72
C SER A 90 3.68 15.32 -17.73
N THR A 91 3.47 15.66 -19.00
CA THR A 91 4.46 15.59 -20.10
C THR A 91 5.65 16.56 -19.90
N GLN A 92 5.93 16.95 -18.65
CA GLN A 92 7.06 17.74 -18.19
C GLN A 92 7.89 16.97 -17.15
N ALA A 93 7.80 15.64 -17.11
CA ALA A 93 8.74 14.79 -16.39
C ALA A 93 10.13 14.85 -17.06
N THR A 94 10.79 15.98 -16.94
CA THR A 94 12.25 16.03 -17.00
C THR A 94 12.75 15.35 -15.74
N SER A 95 13.89 14.66 -15.85
CA SER A 95 14.49 13.78 -14.84
C SER A 95 14.90 14.45 -13.51
N GLU A 96 14.31 15.60 -13.17
CA GLU A 96 14.61 16.42 -12.01
C GLU A 96 13.38 16.71 -11.12
N SER A 97 12.15 16.31 -11.51
CA SER A 97 10.93 16.63 -10.75
C SER A 97 10.19 15.41 -10.19
N CYS A 98 9.71 15.57 -8.96
CA CYS A 98 8.90 14.67 -8.12
C CYS A 98 7.52 14.26 -8.70
N ASP A 99 7.33 14.26 -10.01
CA ASP A 99 6.04 14.02 -10.69
C ASP A 99 5.88 12.57 -11.16
N ILE A 100 6.50 11.61 -10.46
CA ILE A 100 6.36 10.19 -10.75
C ILE A 100 5.27 9.62 -9.85
N GLY A 101 4.11 9.32 -10.43
CA GLY A 101 3.06 8.55 -9.75
C GLY A 101 3.56 7.17 -9.28
N PRO A 102 2.81 6.49 -8.39
CA PRO A 102 3.20 5.17 -7.89
C PRO A 102 3.45 4.17 -9.02
N SER A 103 4.53 3.40 -8.90
CA SER A 103 4.77 2.25 -9.77
C SER A 103 3.69 1.17 -9.60
N ALA A 104 3.62 0.20 -10.51
CA ALA A 104 2.64 -0.89 -10.45
C ALA A 104 2.68 -1.65 -9.11
N THR A 105 3.87 -1.94 -8.58
CA THR A 105 4.03 -2.63 -7.30
C THR A 105 3.59 -1.75 -6.12
N GLU A 106 3.84 -0.43 -6.19
CA GLU A 106 3.39 0.49 -5.14
C GLU A 106 1.87 0.66 -5.17
N LEU A 107 1.26 0.69 -6.36
CA LEU A 107 -0.19 0.66 -6.53
C LEU A 107 -0.80 -0.61 -5.94
N ASP A 108 -0.14 -1.77 -6.11
CA ASP A 108 -0.62 -3.02 -5.51
C ASP A 108 -0.65 -2.95 -3.98
N SER A 109 0.40 -2.42 -3.35
CA SER A 109 0.45 -2.22 -1.89
C SER A 109 -0.63 -1.25 -1.41
N ILE A 110 -0.81 -0.11 -2.11
CA ILE A 110 -1.85 0.88 -1.79
C ILE A 110 -3.25 0.28 -1.94
N ALA A 111 -3.53 -0.39 -3.06
CA ALA A 111 -4.83 -1.00 -3.33
C ALA A 111 -5.18 -2.07 -2.30
N LYS A 112 -4.20 -2.89 -1.91
CA LYS A 112 -4.39 -3.93 -0.90
C LYS A 112 -4.73 -3.32 0.46
N TRP A 113 -4.00 -2.28 0.86
CA TRP A 113 -4.26 -1.56 2.09
C TRP A 113 -5.65 -0.92 2.09
N LEU A 114 -6.00 -0.12 1.07
CA LEU A 114 -7.30 0.53 0.96
C LEU A 114 -8.47 -0.46 0.96
N SER A 115 -8.28 -1.67 0.43
CA SER A 115 -9.33 -2.70 0.41
C SER A 115 -9.75 -3.22 1.77
N THR A 116 -8.94 -2.95 2.80
CA THR A 116 -9.19 -3.37 4.18
C THR A 116 -9.65 -2.21 5.07
N ARG A 117 -9.92 -1.03 4.50
CA ARG A 117 -10.26 0.17 5.26
C ARG A 117 -11.74 0.33 5.50
#